data_AF-A0A9D2J7V6-F1
#
_entry.id   AF-A0A9D2J7V6-F1
#
_cell.length_a   1.000
_cell.length_b   1.000
_cell.length_c   1.000
_cell.angle_alpha   90.00
_cell.angle_beta   90.00
_cell.angle_gamma   90.00
#
_symmetry.space_group_name_H-M   'P 1'
#
loop_
_entity.id
_entity.type
_entity.pdbx_description
1 polymer ?
#
loop_
_entity_poly.entity_id
_entity_poly.type
_entity_poly.pdbx_seq_one_letter_code
_entity_poly.pdbx_strand_id
1 'polypeptide(L)'
;MENKTKVSVVIDGKVYMLAGSSSETFMQRIASYVDGKIRELKQQNGYSKLPQEYKNILLSLNIAEELFKLQDEVNIFNQEHQENEQELYKLKQEMVDKEMRIDTANKLVIEYKTKVNELQKRIIELETRSELHETKRNDSKNNDTKKN
;
A
#
# COMPACT_ATOMS: atom_id res chain seq x y z
N MET A 1 -23.83 -36.34 1.54
CA MET A 1 -25.16 -35.72 1.39
C MET A 1 -24.97 -34.23 1.63
N GLU A 2 -25.29 -33.37 0.67
CA GLU A 2 -25.33 -31.92 0.92
C GLU A 2 -26.36 -31.64 2.02
N ASN A 3 -25.90 -31.15 3.17
CA ASN A 3 -26.80 -30.66 4.22
C ASN A 3 -27.45 -29.37 3.71
N LYS A 4 -28.63 -29.50 3.08
CA LYS A 4 -29.44 -28.35 2.69
C LYS A 4 -30.13 -27.78 3.91
N THR A 5 -29.78 -26.56 4.27
CA THR A 5 -30.48 -25.76 5.28
C THR A 5 -31.88 -25.44 4.77
N LYS A 6 -32.90 -25.66 5.59
CA LYS A 6 -34.28 -25.23 5.32
C LYS A 6 -34.62 -24.07 6.25
N VAL A 7 -35.16 -22.99 5.68
CA VAL A 7 -35.56 -21.81 6.44
C VAL A 7 -36.94 -21.34 6.00
N SER A 8 -37.76 -20.94 6.96
CA SER A 8 -39.04 -20.28 6.70
C SER A 8 -38.82 -18.77 6.69
N VAL A 9 -39.26 -18.11 5.61
CA VAL A 9 -39.12 -16.67 5.42
C VAL A 9 -40.45 -16.05 5.00
N VAL A 10 -40.61 -14.75 5.25
CA VAL A 10 -41.78 -13.98 4.80
C VAL A 10 -41.34 -13.01 3.72
N ILE A 11 -41.98 -13.09 2.55
CA ILE A 11 -41.74 -12.19 1.42
C ILE A 11 -43.09 -11.73 0.90
N ASP A 12 -43.32 -10.42 0.82
CA ASP A 12 -44.57 -9.83 0.36
C ASP A 12 -45.81 -10.33 1.14
N GLY A 13 -45.63 -10.51 2.46
CA GLY A 13 -46.67 -11.04 3.35
C GLY A 13 -47.00 -12.52 3.17
N LYS A 14 -46.27 -13.26 2.32
CA LYS A 14 -46.42 -14.70 2.10
C LYS A 14 -45.26 -15.47 2.72
N VAL A 15 -45.56 -16.61 3.33
CA VAL A 15 -44.56 -17.50 3.91
C VAL A 15 -44.01 -18.43 2.83
N TYR A 16 -42.68 -18.45 2.68
CA TYR A 16 -41.96 -19.34 1.78
C TYR A 16 -40.99 -20.22 2.57
N MET A 17 -40.84 -21.46 2.12
CA MET A 17 -39.80 -22.36 2.62
C MET A 17 -38.65 -22.38 1.61
N LEU A 18 -37.51 -21.80 1.98
CA LEU A 18 -36.29 -21.84 1.18
C LEU A 18 -35.44 -23.03 1.60
N ALA A 19 -34.83 -23.70 0.63
CA ALA A 19 -33.89 -24.79 0.86
C ALA A 19 -32.62 -24.55 0.04
N GLY A 20 -31.45 -24.61 0.66
CA GLY A 20 -30.18 -24.36 -0.04
C GLY A 20 -28.94 -24.68 0.82
N SER A 21 -27.77 -24.51 0.23
CA SER A 21 -26.49 -24.83 0.88
C SER A 21 -25.93 -23.67 1.72
N SER A 22 -26.59 -22.51 1.73
CA SER A 22 -26.18 -21.34 2.50
C SER A 22 -26.58 -21.42 3.97
N SER A 23 -26.09 -20.48 4.79
CA SER A 23 -26.54 -20.35 6.17
C SER A 23 -27.97 -19.81 6.24
N GLU A 24 -28.68 -20.15 7.32
CA GLU A 24 -30.01 -19.61 7.61
C GLU A 24 -30.00 -18.07 7.64
N THR A 25 -28.99 -17.47 8.28
CA THR A 25 -28.83 -16.02 8.38
C THR A 25 -28.70 -15.36 7.02
N PHE A 26 -27.96 -15.97 6.09
CA PHE A 26 -27.80 -15.43 4.75
C PHE A 26 -29.10 -15.54 3.94
N MET A 27 -29.81 -16.66 4.05
CA MET A 27 -31.11 -16.82 3.38
C MET A 27 -32.16 -15.85 3.93
N GLN A 28 -32.20 -15.61 5.24
CA GLN A 28 -33.06 -14.58 5.85
C GLN A 28 -32.72 -13.18 5.32
N ARG A 29 -31.43 -12.85 5.18
CA ARG A 29 -30.98 -11.58 4.58
C ARG A 29 -31.45 -11.44 3.13
N ILE A 30 -31.32 -12.48 2.31
CA ILE A 30 -31.82 -12.47 0.93
C ILE A 30 -33.34 -12.23 0.90
N ALA A 31 -34.09 -12.97 1.71
CA ALA A 31 -35.55 -12.81 1.76
C ALA A 31 -35.95 -11.38 2.17
N SER A 32 -35.27 -10.81 3.17
CA SER A 32 -35.48 -9.44 3.64
C SER A 32 -35.14 -8.40 2.57
N TYR A 33 -34.08 -8.63 1.81
CA TYR A 33 -33.68 -7.78 0.69
C TYR A 33 -34.72 -7.81 -0.44
N VAL A 34 -35.17 -9.00 -0.84
CA VAL A 34 -36.20 -9.16 -1.87
C VAL A 34 -37.52 -8.50 -1.44
N ASP A 35 -37.93 -8.67 -0.18
CA ASP A 35 -39.11 -7.99 0.38
C ASP A 35 -38.97 -6.45 0.33
N GLY A 36 -37.77 -5.95 0.66
CA GLY A 36 -37.42 -4.54 0.52
C GLY A 36 -37.60 -4.03 -0.92
N LYS A 37 -37.07 -4.75 -1.92
CA LYS A 37 -37.22 -4.41 -3.34
C LYS A 37 -38.67 -4.42 -3.80
N ILE A 38 -39.47 -5.38 -3.35
CA ILE A 38 -40.91 -5.40 -3.62
C ILE A 38 -41.59 -4.16 -3.02
N ARG A 39 -41.24 -3.78 -1.79
CA ARG A 39 -41.79 -2.58 -1.12
C ARG A 39 -41.40 -1.27 -1.82
N GLU A 40 -40.19 -1.18 -2.37
CA GLU A 40 -39.75 -0.05 -3.20
C GLU A 40 -40.57 0.04 -4.49
N LEU A 41 -40.70 -1.06 -5.22
CA LEU A 41 -41.48 -1.11 -6.47
C LEU A 41 -42.96 -0.77 -6.24
N LYS A 42 -43.53 -1.18 -5.09
CA LYS A 42 -44.92 -0.83 -4.72
C LYS A 42 -45.18 0.66 -4.58
N GLN A 43 -44.15 1.47 -4.30
CA GLN A 43 -44.26 2.93 -4.22
C GLN A 43 -44.30 3.59 -5.60
N GLN A 44 -43.95 2.87 -6.66
CA GLN A 44 -43.96 3.40 -8.02
C GLN A 44 -45.40 3.55 -8.54
N ASN A 45 -45.65 4.67 -9.21
CA ASN A 45 -46.95 4.99 -9.80
C ASN A 45 -47.37 3.90 -10.81
N GLY A 46 -48.56 3.34 -10.62
CA GLY A 46 -49.11 2.32 -11.51
C GLY A 46 -48.66 0.89 -11.25
N TYR A 47 -47.68 0.65 -10.35
CA TYR A 47 -47.21 -0.70 -10.03
C TYR A 47 -48.34 -1.62 -9.56
N SER A 48 -49.24 -1.11 -8.71
CA SER A 48 -50.38 -1.89 -8.20
C SER A 48 -51.30 -2.43 -9.31
N LYS A 49 -51.42 -1.70 -10.42
CA LYS A 49 -52.27 -2.03 -11.58
C LYS A 49 -51.64 -3.07 -12.52
N LEU A 50 -50.34 -3.34 -12.38
CA LEU A 50 -49.65 -4.30 -13.23
C LEU A 50 -50.09 -5.75 -12.90
N PRO A 51 -50.19 -6.63 -13.91
CA PRO A 51 -50.36 -8.07 -13.69
C PRO A 51 -49.18 -8.65 -12.88
N GLN A 52 -49.41 -9.77 -12.19
CA GLN A 52 -48.38 -10.40 -11.35
C GLN A 52 -47.13 -10.80 -12.15
N GLU A 53 -47.30 -11.29 -13.38
CA GLU A 53 -46.19 -11.66 -14.25
C GLU A 53 -45.26 -10.47 -14.52
N TYR A 54 -45.82 -9.31 -14.87
CA TYR A 54 -45.05 -8.08 -15.07
C TYR A 54 -44.35 -7.60 -13.80
N LYS A 55 -45.01 -7.71 -12.64
CA LYS A 55 -44.40 -7.37 -11.34
C LYS A 55 -43.16 -8.23 -11.06
N ASN A 56 -43.25 -9.53 -11.32
CA ASN A 56 -42.15 -10.47 -11.13
C ASN A 56 -40.99 -10.19 -12.11
N ILE A 57 -41.29 -9.90 -13.37
CA ILE A 57 -40.29 -9.52 -14.38
C ILE A 57 -39.60 -8.20 -13.96
N LEU A 58 -40.37 -7.19 -13.53
CA LEU A 58 -39.82 -5.89 -13.11
C LEU A 58 -38.90 -6.02 -11.90
N LEU A 59 -39.27 -6.84 -10.90
CA LEU A 59 -38.42 -7.16 -9.75
C LEU A 59 -37.11 -7.82 -10.20
N SER A 60 -37.20 -8.80 -11.11
CA SER A 60 -36.04 -9.51 -11.63
C SER A 60 -35.11 -8.57 -12.40
N LEU A 61 -35.66 -7.68 -13.23
CA LEU A 61 -34.90 -6.67 -13.98
C LEU A 61 -34.21 -5.68 -13.05
N ASN A 62 -34.89 -5.21 -11.99
CA ASN A 62 -34.30 -4.26 -11.06
C ASN A 62 -33.13 -4.86 -10.27
N ILE A 63 -33.27 -6.11 -9.80
CA ILE A 63 -32.18 -6.82 -9.12
C ILE A 63 -31.03 -7.11 -10.09
N ALA A 64 -31.33 -7.51 -11.33
CA ALA A 64 -30.31 -7.74 -12.35
C ALA A 64 -29.55 -6.45 -12.68
N GLU A 65 -30.25 -5.33 -12.87
CA GLU A 65 -29.63 -4.02 -13.12
C GLU A 65 -28.66 -3.63 -11.99
N GLU A 66 -29.05 -3.82 -10.72
CA GLU A 66 -28.16 -3.56 -9.58
C GLU A 66 -26.92 -4.48 -9.59
N LEU A 67 -27.11 -5.77 -9.91
CA LEU A 67 -26.00 -6.71 -10.03
C LEU A 67 -25.01 -6.28 -11.13
N PHE A 68 -25.51 -5.88 -12.30
CA PHE A 68 -24.67 -5.42 -13.41
C PHE A 68 -23.90 -4.14 -13.03
N LYS A 69 -24.56 -3.17 -12.38
CA LYS A 69 -23.90 -1.95 -11.88
C LYS A 69 -22.79 -2.28 -10.88
N LEU A 70 -23.06 -3.15 -9.91
CA LEU A 70 -22.06 -3.59 -8.94
C LEU A 70 -20.89 -4.32 -9.62
N GLN A 71 -21.16 -5.12 -10.65
CA GLN A 71 -20.13 -5.80 -11.40
C GLN A 71 -19.24 -4.82 -12.17
N ASP A 72 -19.81 -3.79 -12.78
CA ASP A 72 -19.06 -2.72 -13.45
C ASP A 72 -18.21 -1.93 -12.45
N GLU A 73 -18.77 -1.57 -11.29
CA GLU A 73 -18.02 -0.89 -10.21
C GLU A 73 -16.85 -1.74 -9.70
N VAL A 74 -17.06 -3.04 -9.49
CA VAL A 74 -15.99 -3.97 -9.09
C VAL A 74 -14.91 -4.08 -10.17
N ASN A 75 -15.29 -4.08 -11.45
CA ASN A 75 -14.32 -4.11 -12.54
C ASN A 75 -13.45 -2.85 -12.59
N ILE A 76 -14.07 -1.67 -12.43
CA ILE A 76 -13.36 -0.39 -12.34
C ILE A 76 -12.41 -0.40 -11.13
N PHE A 77 -12.93 -0.78 -9.96
CA PHE A 77 -12.13 -0.86 -8.74
C PHE A 77 -10.92 -1.80 -8.90
N ASN A 78 -11.10 -2.95 -9.53
CA ASN A 78 -10.01 -3.90 -9.77
C ASN A 78 -8.97 -3.33 -10.74
N GLN A 79 -9.39 -2.57 -11.76
CA GLN A 79 -8.46 -1.92 -12.67
C GLN A 79 -7.63 -0.85 -11.94
N GLU A 80 -8.28 0.03 -11.18
CA GLU A 80 -7.59 1.05 -10.37
C GLU A 80 -6.66 0.41 -9.34
N HIS A 81 -7.08 -0.69 -8.72
CA HIS A 81 -6.24 -1.45 -7.80
C HIS A 81 -4.98 -1.98 -8.48
N GLN A 82 -5.11 -2.55 -9.67
CA GLN A 82 -3.98 -3.05 -10.45
C GLN A 82 -3.02 -1.92 -10.87
N GLU A 83 -3.55 -0.76 -11.26
CA GLU A 83 -2.74 0.42 -11.58
C GLU A 83 -1.96 0.91 -10.35
N ASN A 84 -2.62 0.99 -9.19
CA ASN A 84 -1.98 1.35 -7.91
C ASN A 84 -0.90 0.35 -7.49
N GLU A 85 -1.11 -0.96 -7.69
CA GLU A 85 -0.08 -1.98 -7.41
C GLU A 85 1.17 -1.80 -8.28
N GLN A 86 0.99 -1.45 -9.56
CA GLN A 86 2.12 -1.16 -10.46
C GLN A 86 2.87 0.10 -10.03
N GLU A 87 2.17 1.16 -9.62
CA GLU A 87 2.80 2.37 -9.13
C GLU A 87 3.57 2.12 -7.83
N LEU A 88 2.98 1.37 -6.89
CA LEU A 88 3.64 0.96 -5.65
C LEU A 88 4.91 0.14 -5.93
N TYR A 89 4.85 -0.75 -6.92
CA TYR A 89 6.02 -1.53 -7.32
C TYR A 89 7.16 -0.64 -7.84
N LYS A 90 6.85 0.32 -8.73
CA LYS A 90 7.83 1.31 -9.22
C LYS A 90 8.44 2.11 -8.08
N LEU A 91 7.61 2.60 -7.16
CA LEU A 91 8.09 3.37 -6.01
C LEU A 91 9.00 2.55 -5.09
N LYS A 92 8.69 1.27 -4.88
CA LYS A 92 9.57 0.35 -4.14
C LYS A 92 10.92 0.16 -4.83
N GLN A 93 10.96 0.02 -6.15
CA GLN A 93 12.21 -0.06 -6.90
C GLN A 93 13.04 1.22 -6.74
N GLU A 94 12.42 2.40 -6.90
CA GLU A 94 13.10 3.68 -6.69
C GLU A 94 13.64 3.83 -5.27
N MET A 95 12.92 3.33 -4.26
CA MET A 95 13.37 3.34 -2.87
C MET A 95 14.64 2.52 -2.68
N VAL A 96 14.67 1.29 -3.22
CA VAL A 96 15.84 0.42 -3.17
C VAL A 96 17.04 1.06 -3.87
N ASP A 97 16.82 1.67 -5.04
CA ASP A 97 17.87 2.39 -5.76
C ASP A 97 18.44 3.56 -4.94
N LYS A 98 17.58 4.29 -4.23
CA LYS A 98 18.00 5.38 -3.34
C LYS A 98 18.77 4.85 -2.12
N GLU A 99 18.33 3.75 -1.51
CA GLU A 99 19.07 3.09 -0.42
C GLU A 99 20.47 2.67 -0.87
N MET A 100 20.59 2.06 -2.05
CA MET A 100 21.88 1.65 -2.61
C MET A 100 22.82 2.85 -2.85
N ARG A 101 22.27 3.99 -3.32
CA ARG A 101 23.05 5.23 -3.48
C ARG A 101 23.50 5.79 -2.14
N ILE A 102 22.64 5.76 -1.11
CA ILE A 102 22.97 6.20 0.25
C ILE A 102 24.09 5.33 0.82
N ASP A 103 24.01 4.01 0.68
CA ASP A 103 25.06 3.09 1.14
C ASP A 103 26.40 3.36 0.46
N THR A 104 26.38 3.64 -0.84
CA THR A 104 27.57 3.99 -1.60
C THR A 104 28.16 5.33 -1.12
N ALA A 105 27.32 6.34 -0.91
CA ALA A 105 27.75 7.63 -0.37
C ALA A 105 28.34 7.49 1.04
N ASN A 106 27.73 6.67 1.90
CA ASN A 106 28.23 6.40 3.24
C ASN A 106 29.61 5.73 3.23
N LYS A 107 29.85 4.78 2.31
CA LYS A 107 31.18 4.17 2.12
C LYS A 107 32.22 5.22 1.72
N LEU A 108 31.90 6.10 0.76
CA LEU A 108 32.79 7.19 0.36
C LEU A 108 33.07 8.16 1.51
N VAL A 109 32.06 8.50 2.33
CA VAL A 109 32.23 9.34 3.51
C VAL A 109 33.22 8.70 4.50
N ILE A 110 33.13 7.39 4.74
CA ILE A 110 34.07 6.67 5.60
C ILE A 110 35.49 6.71 5.01
N GLU A 111 35.64 6.48 3.70
CA GLU A 111 36.93 6.51 3.02
C GLU A 111 37.59 7.90 3.12
N TYR A 112 36.84 8.97 2.84
CA TYR A 112 37.34 10.33 2.95
C TYR A 112 37.71 10.70 4.38
N LYS A 113 36.93 10.27 5.39
CA LYS A 113 37.28 10.47 6.81
C LYS A 113 38.60 9.81 7.16
N THR A 114 38.83 8.57 6.71
CA THR A 114 40.09 7.87 6.91
C THR A 114 41.26 8.61 6.26
N LYS A 115 41.09 9.03 5.00
CA LYS A 115 42.13 9.77 4.27
C LYS A 115 42.46 11.12 4.91
N VAL A 116 41.46 11.83 5.42
CA VAL A 116 41.66 13.08 6.17
C VAL A 116 42.48 12.82 7.43
N ASN A 117 42.15 11.78 8.20
CA ASN A 117 42.92 11.43 9.41
C ASN A 117 44.38 11.04 9.09
N GLU A 118 44.63 10.33 7.99
CA GLU A 118 45.99 9.99 7.55
C GLU A 118 46.79 11.22 7.15
N LEU A 119 46.18 12.13 6.37
CA LEU A 119 46.81 13.39 5.98
C LEU A 119 47.11 14.27 7.20
N GLN A 120 46.20 14.33 8.17
CA GLN A 120 46.44 15.06 9.43
C GLN A 120 47.67 14.51 10.19
N LYS A 121 47.80 13.18 10.30
CA LYS A 121 49.00 12.57 10.91
C LYS A 121 50.27 12.94 10.15
N ARG A 122 50.22 12.88 8.81
CA ARG A 122 51.35 13.24 7.93
C ARG A 122 51.78 14.70 8.11
N ILE A 123 50.83 15.61 8.28
CA ILE A 123 51.09 17.03 8.53
C ILE A 123 51.86 17.19 9.85
N ILE A 124 51.36 16.60 10.95
CA ILE A 124 52.01 16.66 12.27
C ILE A 124 53.44 16.10 12.22
N GLU A 125 53.65 14.97 11.54
CA GLU A 125 54.98 14.36 11.36
C GLU A 125 55.95 15.31 10.63
N LEU A 126 55.48 15.98 9.57
CA LEU A 126 56.28 16.92 8.79
C LEU A 126 56.60 18.19 9.59
N GLU A 127 55.63 18.73 10.31
CA GLU A 127 55.81 19.90 11.20
C GLU A 127 56.86 19.61 12.28
N THR A 128 56.70 18.48 12.99
CA THR A 128 57.66 18.03 14.02
C THR A 128 59.08 17.87 13.45
N ARG A 129 59.19 17.28 12.25
CA ARG A 129 60.49 17.11 11.58
C ARG A 129 61.12 18.44 11.18
N SER A 130 60.31 19.42 10.74
CA SER A 130 60.78 20.76 10.41
C SER A 130 61.35 21.47 11.64
N GLU A 131 60.62 21.45 12.77
CA GLU A 131 61.05 22.05 14.03
C GLU A 131 62.36 21.42 14.56
N LEU A 132 62.51 20.10 14.46
CA LEU A 132 63.75 19.39 14.80
C LEU A 132 64.93 19.78 13.89
N HIS A 133 64.66 20.10 12.62
CA HIS A 133 65.70 20.57 11.70
C HIS A 133 66.08 22.03 11.97
N GLU A 134 65.13 22.89 12.34
CA GLU A 134 65.39 24.28 12.71
C GLU A 134 66.19 24.40 14.01
N THR A 135 65.82 23.65 15.05
CA THR A 135 66.57 23.59 16.32
C THR A 135 68.01 23.13 16.09
N LYS A 136 68.23 22.04 15.35
CA LYS A 136 69.57 21.56 14.99
C LYS A 136 70.39 22.59 14.19
N ARG A 137 69.75 23.35 13.29
CA ARG A 137 70.42 24.44 12.55
C ARG A 137 70.81 25.60 13.45
N ASN A 138 69.97 25.97 14.41
CA ASN A 138 70.24 27.06 15.34
C ASN A 138 71.34 26.69 16.35
N ASP A 139 71.36 25.44 16.82
CA ASP A 139 72.43 24.94 17.69
C ASP A 139 73.79 24.90 16.98
N SER A 140 73.82 24.54 15.69
CA SER A 140 75.05 24.56 14.90
C SER A 140 75.59 25.99 14.70
N LYS A 141 74.71 26.99 14.47
CA LYS A 141 75.10 28.41 14.35
C LYS A 141 75.59 29.02 15.67
N ASN A 142 75.04 28.60 16.80
CA ASN A 142 75.44 29.08 18.14
C ASN A 142 76.78 28.49 18.61
N ASN A 143 77.15 27.29 18.14
CA ASN A 143 78.45 26.70 18.46
C ASN A 143 79.60 27.31 17.66
N ASP A 144 79.34 27.78 16.43
CA ASP A 144 80.35 28.47 15.62
C ASP A 144 80.63 29.90 16.11
N THR A 145 79.64 30.59 16.72
CA THR A 145 79.82 31.93 17.31
C THR A 145 80.52 31.93 18.67
N LYS A 146 80.54 30.81 19.40
CA LYS A 146 81.26 30.66 20.68
C LYS A 146 82.72 30.23 20.56
N LYS A 147 83.19 29.95 19.34
CA LYS A 147 84.53 29.38 19.09
C LYS A 147 85.52 30.37 18.44
N ASN A 148 85.14 31.64 18.29
CA ASN A 148 86.01 32.74 17.84
C ASN A 148 86.30 33.71 18.99
#